data_AF-A0A8H7GWA1-F1
#
_entry.id   AF-A0A8H7GWA1-F1
#
_cell.length_a   1.000
_cell.length_b   1.000
_cell.length_c   1.000
_cell.angle_alpha   90.00
_cell.angle_beta   90.00
_cell.angle_gamma   90.00
#
_symmetry.space_group_name_H-M   'P 1'
#
loop_
_entity.id
_entity.type
_entity.pdbx_description
1 polymer ?
#
loop_
_entity_poly.entity_id
_entity_poly.type
_entity_poly.pdbx_seq_one_letter_code
_entity_poly.pdbx_strand_id
1 'polypeptide(L)'
;MLFLYSTWVPLVVIAVVSVLITRPAHKLYVTYISVLGLIISVFTTSIVTDVLKNFFGRHRPDFLARCVPRAGVPRDVLVLAKDVCTTDDLPRLMDGFRTTPLGHSSLSFAGLFFLSLWLSGQLAVTRPQAGAFRWAVTFLPTLGAALIALSRTEDYRHHFIDVFVGLCIGLLFATWLYLRLFPSPTESASYEPRLLNVEEIEANYAPVEEV
;
A
#
# COMPACT_ATOMS: atom_id res chain seq x y z
N MET A 1 -5.64 13.73 -4.02
CA MET A 1 -4.26 13.76 -3.47
C MET A 1 -3.72 12.37 -3.14
N LEU A 2 -4.43 11.51 -2.41
CA LEU A 2 -3.91 10.17 -2.04
C LEU A 2 -3.40 9.33 -3.23
N PHE A 3 -4.25 9.10 -4.25
CA PHE A 3 -3.86 8.36 -5.47
C PHE A 3 -2.71 9.00 -6.26
N LEU A 4 -2.50 10.31 -6.14
CA LEU A 4 -1.37 10.98 -6.78
C LEU A 4 -0.05 10.44 -6.20
N TYR A 5 0.06 10.40 -4.87
CA TYR A 5 1.26 9.94 -4.19
C TYR A 5 1.39 8.41 -4.14
N SER A 6 0.30 7.68 -3.91
CA SER A 6 0.34 6.22 -3.77
C SER A 6 0.39 5.47 -5.10
N THR A 7 0.01 6.10 -6.22
CA THR A 7 -0.15 5.39 -7.50
C THR A 7 0.61 6.08 -8.61
N TRP A 8 0.35 7.36 -8.87
CA TRP A 8 0.99 8.06 -10.00
C TRP A 8 2.49 8.25 -9.82
N VAL A 9 2.94 8.66 -8.63
CA VAL A 9 4.38 8.78 -8.34
C VAL A 9 5.10 7.44 -8.51
N PRO A 10 4.66 6.32 -7.88
CA PRO A 10 5.25 5.01 -8.15
C PRO A 10 5.21 4.57 -9.60
N LEU A 11 4.12 4.84 -10.33
CA LEU A 11 3.98 4.47 -11.74
C LEU A 11 5.04 5.17 -12.59
N VAL A 12 5.22 6.48 -12.41
CA VAL A 12 6.25 7.25 -13.12
C VAL A 12 7.65 6.75 -12.77
N VAL A 13 7.93 6.50 -11.49
CA VAL A 13 9.24 5.98 -11.06
C VAL A 13 9.51 4.61 -11.67
N ILE A 14 8.54 3.69 -11.64
CA ILE A 14 8.66 2.37 -12.27
C ILE A 14 8.93 2.49 -13.76
N ALA A 15 8.18 3.33 -14.48
CA ALA A 15 8.35 3.50 -15.92
C ALA A 15 9.75 4.05 -16.24
N VAL A 16 10.20 5.10 -15.55
CA VAL A 16 11.51 5.71 -15.76
C VAL A 16 12.63 4.73 -15.42
N VAL A 17 12.59 4.11 -14.24
CA VAL A 17 13.65 3.18 -13.80
C VAL A 17 13.72 1.94 -14.69
N SER A 18 12.58 1.40 -15.13
CA SER A 18 12.56 0.24 -16.04
C SER A 18 13.16 0.59 -17.40
N VAL A 19 12.91 1.80 -17.91
CA VAL A 19 13.50 2.26 -19.18
C VAL A 19 15.02 2.45 -19.05
N LEU A 20 15.51 2.93 -17.89
CA LEU A 20 16.91 3.25 -17.68
C LEU A 20 17.79 2.04 -17.28
N ILE A 21 17.28 1.15 -16.43
CA ILE A 21 18.09 0.10 -15.77
C ILE A 21 17.84 -1.29 -16.36
N THR A 22 16.62 -1.60 -16.80
CA THR A 22 16.28 -2.95 -17.25
C THR A 22 16.95 -3.30 -18.58
N ARG A 23 17.44 -4.54 -18.68
CA ARG A 23 18.01 -5.12 -19.91
C ARG A 23 17.05 -4.95 -21.10
N PRO A 24 17.54 -4.57 -22.31
CA PRO A 24 16.69 -4.31 -23.47
C PRO A 24 15.74 -5.47 -23.82
N ALA A 25 16.22 -6.71 -23.72
CA ALA A 25 15.45 -7.91 -24.05
C ALA A 25 14.17 -8.06 -23.21
N HIS A 26 14.22 -7.73 -21.92
CA HIS A 26 13.11 -7.95 -20.98
C HIS A 26 12.38 -6.64 -20.61
N LYS A 27 12.84 -5.49 -21.11
CA LYS A 27 12.40 -4.15 -20.69
C LYS A 27 10.88 -3.96 -20.70
N LEU A 28 10.22 -4.32 -21.80
CA LEU A 28 8.77 -4.19 -21.93
C LEU A 28 8.03 -5.09 -20.93
N TYR A 29 8.44 -6.35 -20.82
CA TYR A 29 7.81 -7.32 -19.94
C TYR A 29 7.98 -6.96 -18.46
N VAL A 30 9.19 -6.59 -18.02
CA VAL A 30 9.44 -6.13 -16.65
C VAL A 30 8.60 -4.90 -16.35
N THR A 31 8.57 -3.91 -17.25
CA THR A 31 7.76 -2.69 -17.04
C THR A 31 6.28 -3.04 -16.89
N TYR A 32 5.75 -3.90 -17.77
CA TYR A 32 4.36 -4.35 -17.75
C TYR A 32 4.01 -5.04 -16.41
N ILE A 33 4.78 -6.03 -16.00
CA ILE A 33 4.54 -6.77 -14.74
C ILE A 33 4.67 -5.84 -13.52
N SER A 34 5.60 -4.90 -13.55
CA SER A 34 5.82 -3.94 -12.46
C SER A 34 4.64 -2.99 -12.29
N VAL A 35 4.14 -2.44 -13.40
CA VAL A 35 2.96 -1.56 -13.42
C VAL A 35 1.70 -2.32 -13.02
N LEU A 36 1.52 -3.54 -13.54
CA LEU A 36 0.40 -4.41 -13.18
C LEU A 36 0.40 -4.73 -11.68
N GLY A 37 1.55 -5.09 -11.12
CA GLY A 37 1.72 -5.38 -9.70
C GLY A 37 1.38 -4.20 -8.81
N LEU A 38 1.84 -3.00 -9.17
CA LEU A 38 1.51 -1.77 -8.45
C LEU A 38 0.00 -1.49 -8.45
N ILE A 39 -0.62 -1.57 -9.63
CA ILE A 39 -2.06 -1.31 -9.79
C ILE A 39 -2.85 -2.31 -8.94
N ILE A 40 -2.58 -3.61 -9.07
CA ILE A 40 -3.28 -4.63 -8.29
C ILE A 40 -3.07 -4.43 -6.79
N SER A 41 -1.84 -4.14 -6.34
CA SER A 41 -1.55 -3.87 -4.92
C SER A 41 -2.41 -2.74 -4.35
N VAL A 42 -2.45 -1.60 -5.04
CA VAL A 42 -3.23 -0.44 -4.59
C VAL A 42 -4.73 -0.69 -4.68
N PHE A 43 -5.22 -1.25 -5.78
CA PHE A 43 -6.66 -1.48 -5.97
C PHE A 43 -7.20 -2.52 -4.98
N THR A 44 -6.52 -3.66 -4.81
CA THR A 44 -6.92 -4.68 -3.82
C THR A 44 -6.91 -4.09 -2.42
N THR A 45 -5.87 -3.32 -2.05
CA THR A 45 -5.83 -2.66 -0.74
C THR A 45 -6.95 -1.65 -0.57
N SER A 46 -7.30 -0.88 -1.60
CA SER A 46 -8.39 0.10 -1.54
C SER A 46 -9.73 -0.57 -1.27
N ILE A 47 -10.05 -1.63 -2.03
CA ILE A 47 -11.29 -2.38 -1.86
C ILE A 47 -11.38 -2.95 -0.45
N VAL A 48 -10.33 -3.64 0.01
CA VAL A 48 -10.31 -4.24 1.35
C VAL A 48 -10.43 -3.18 2.45
N THR A 49 -9.70 -2.06 2.31
CA THR A 49 -9.75 -0.94 3.26
C THR A 49 -11.17 -0.37 3.36
N ASP A 50 -11.83 -0.12 2.23
CA ASP A 50 -13.15 0.51 2.23
C ASP A 50 -14.25 -0.45 2.70
N VAL A 51 -14.13 -1.75 2.40
CA VAL A 51 -14.99 -2.77 3.00
C VAL A 51 -14.83 -2.76 4.52
N LEU A 52 -13.59 -2.87 5.03
CA LEU A 52 -13.31 -2.89 6.47
C LEU A 52 -13.77 -1.63 7.18
N LYS A 53 -13.68 -0.45 6.55
CA LYS A 53 -14.21 0.80 7.12
C LYS A 53 -15.69 0.74 7.43
N ASN A 54 -16.47 0.15 6.52
CA ASN A 54 -17.91 0.01 6.73
C ASN A 54 -18.24 -1.10 7.75
N PHE A 55 -17.40 -2.14 7.84
CA PHE A 55 -17.59 -3.20 8.84
C PHE A 55 -17.23 -2.78 10.27
N PHE A 56 -16.11 -2.09 10.47
CA PHE A 56 -15.72 -1.65 11.81
C PHE A 56 -16.66 -0.58 12.38
N GLY A 57 -17.10 0.37 11.54
CA GLY A 57 -18.06 1.39 11.95
C GLY A 57 -17.60 2.29 13.11
N ARG A 58 -16.29 2.31 13.40
CA ARG A 58 -15.76 3.02 14.57
C ARG A 58 -15.84 4.54 14.37
N HIS A 59 -16.31 5.22 15.41
CA HIS A 59 -16.40 6.67 15.47
C HIS A 59 -15.03 7.35 15.38
N ARG A 60 -14.92 8.41 14.58
CA ARG A 60 -13.77 9.33 14.56
C ARG A 60 -13.70 10.15 15.86
N PRO A 61 -12.53 10.69 16.24
CA PRO A 61 -12.41 11.56 17.41
C PRO A 61 -13.29 12.82 17.32
N ASP A 62 -13.52 13.33 16.12
CA ASP A 62 -14.39 14.50 15.85
C ASP A 62 -15.88 14.14 15.69
N PHE A 63 -16.30 12.90 16.03
CA PHE A 63 -17.66 12.42 15.79
C PHE A 63 -18.74 13.28 16.47
N LEU A 64 -18.54 13.68 17.73
CA LEU A 64 -19.51 14.50 18.46
C LEU A 64 -19.71 15.88 17.81
N ALA A 65 -18.64 16.47 17.27
CA ALA A 65 -18.70 17.73 16.54
C ALA A 65 -19.47 17.61 15.22
N ARG A 66 -19.50 16.42 14.61
CA ARG A 66 -20.32 16.11 13.43
C ARG A 66 -21.77 15.83 13.81
N CYS A 67 -21.99 15.13 14.92
CA CYS A 67 -23.29 14.72 15.41
C CYS A 67 -24.16 15.91 15.84
N VAL A 68 -23.56 16.89 16.53
CA VAL A 68 -24.28 17.99 17.18
C VAL A 68 -25.41 17.41 18.07
N PRO A 69 -25.07 16.81 19.22
CA PRO A 69 -26.06 16.13 20.04
C PRO A 69 -27.10 17.11 20.61
N ARG A 70 -28.37 16.70 20.66
CA ARG A 70 -29.45 17.48 21.26
C ARG A 70 -29.18 17.82 22.73
N ALA A 71 -29.75 18.91 23.23
CA ALA A 71 -29.64 19.25 24.64
C ALA A 71 -30.31 18.18 25.54
N GLY A 72 -29.75 17.94 26.72
CA GLY A 72 -30.31 17.00 27.71
C GLY A 72 -30.07 15.52 27.42
N VAL A 73 -29.12 15.18 26.54
CA VAL A 73 -28.71 13.78 26.32
C VAL A 73 -28.17 13.20 27.62
N PRO A 74 -28.63 12.00 28.04
CA PRO A 74 -28.12 11.39 29.26
C PRO A 74 -26.63 11.07 29.10
N ARG A 75 -25.84 11.38 30.12
CA ARG A 75 -24.40 11.09 30.17
C ARG A 75 -24.18 9.66 30.63
N ASP A 76 -23.04 9.09 30.24
CA ASP A 76 -22.57 7.77 30.71
C ASP A 76 -23.51 6.59 30.38
N VAL A 77 -24.36 6.75 29.36
CA VAL A 77 -25.20 5.69 28.80
C VAL A 77 -25.01 5.59 27.29
N LEU A 78 -25.21 4.40 26.75
CA LEU A 78 -25.17 4.18 25.30
C LEU A 78 -26.43 4.77 24.66
N VAL A 79 -26.23 5.58 23.62
CA VAL A 79 -27.28 6.18 22.81
C VAL A 79 -27.02 5.91 21.33
N LEU A 80 -28.09 5.77 20.55
CA LEU A 80 -27.98 5.65 19.11
C LEU A 80 -27.84 7.04 18.50
N ALA A 81 -26.91 7.19 17.55
CA ALA A 81 -26.67 8.46 16.87
C ALA A 81 -27.94 9.01 16.19
N LYS A 82 -28.77 8.13 15.61
CA LYS A 82 -30.05 8.52 14.98
C LYS A 82 -31.06 9.19 15.94
N ASP A 83 -30.93 8.95 17.24
CA ASP A 83 -31.89 9.46 18.24
C ASP A 83 -31.39 10.75 18.92
N VAL A 84 -30.11 11.10 18.70
CA VAL A 84 -29.41 12.14 19.45
C VAL A 84 -28.79 13.21 18.56
N CYS A 85 -28.24 12.84 17.41
CA CYS A 85 -27.60 13.77 16.49
C CYS A 85 -28.65 14.63 15.79
N THR A 86 -28.42 15.95 15.73
CA THR A 86 -29.34 16.91 15.10
C THR A 86 -28.78 17.56 13.84
N THR A 87 -27.63 17.10 13.33
CA THR A 87 -27.04 17.60 12.08
C THR A 87 -27.89 17.21 10.85
N ASP A 88 -28.00 18.12 9.88
CA ASP A 88 -28.60 17.86 8.58
C ASP A 88 -27.58 17.31 7.55
N ASP A 89 -26.28 17.36 7.86
CA ASP A 89 -25.21 16.85 6.99
C ASP A 89 -24.97 15.35 7.26
N LEU A 90 -25.90 14.53 6.74
CA LEU A 90 -25.82 13.07 6.83
C LEU A 90 -24.52 12.50 6.23
N PRO A 91 -24.04 12.96 5.04
CA PRO A 91 -22.77 12.48 4.50
C PRO A 91 -21.59 12.68 5.45
N ARG A 92 -21.49 13.85 6.08
CA ARG A 92 -20.44 14.13 7.07
C ARG A 92 -20.59 13.30 8.33
N LEU A 93 -21.83 13.08 8.79
CA LEU A 93 -22.11 12.21 9.93
C LEU A 93 -21.72 10.76 9.65
N MET A 94 -22.08 10.23 8.47
CA MET A 94 -21.74 8.87 8.04
C MET A 94 -20.22 8.67 7.89
N ASP A 95 -19.49 9.66 7.37
CA ASP A 95 -18.03 9.64 7.37
C ASP A 95 -17.44 9.60 8.79
N GLY A 96 -18.18 10.10 9.78
CA GLY A 96 -17.85 10.00 11.20
C GLY A 96 -17.75 8.56 11.72
N PHE A 97 -18.40 7.59 11.08
CA PHE A 97 -18.35 6.16 11.43
C PHE A 97 -17.24 5.39 10.70
N ARG A 98 -16.41 6.07 9.90
CA ARG A 98 -15.43 5.43 9.01
C ARG A 98 -13.98 5.77 9.41
N THR A 99 -13.63 5.60 10.69
CA THR A 99 -12.25 5.89 11.17
C THR A 99 -11.24 4.79 10.86
N THR A 100 -11.63 3.51 11.02
CA THR A 100 -10.71 2.35 10.96
C THR A 100 -11.05 1.45 9.78
N PRO A 101 -10.08 1.00 8.96
CA PRO A 101 -8.68 1.42 8.91
C PRO A 101 -8.48 2.78 8.22
N LEU A 102 -7.35 3.45 8.53
CA LEU A 102 -6.98 4.69 7.85
C LEU A 102 -6.59 4.42 6.39
N GLY A 103 -7.40 4.90 5.45
CA GLY A 103 -7.15 4.71 4.01
C GLY A 103 -5.89 5.39 3.49
N HIS A 104 -5.50 6.54 4.05
CA HIS A 104 -4.22 7.17 3.67
C HIS A 104 -3.03 6.29 4.05
N SER A 105 -3.09 5.61 5.20
CA SER A 105 -2.03 4.69 5.63
C SER A 105 -2.00 3.46 4.72
N SER A 106 -3.13 2.76 4.56
CA SER A 106 -3.16 1.51 3.78
C SER A 106 -2.79 1.70 2.31
N LEU A 107 -3.34 2.71 1.62
CA LEU A 107 -3.00 2.95 0.21
C LEU A 107 -1.56 3.44 0.03
N SER A 108 -1.07 4.33 0.90
CA SER A 108 0.31 4.81 0.79
C SER A 108 1.32 3.69 0.99
N PHE A 109 1.11 2.81 1.98
CA PHE A 109 1.95 1.62 2.14
C PHE A 109 1.76 0.66 0.96
N ALA A 110 0.54 0.39 0.49
CA ALA A 110 0.33 -0.50 -0.66
C ALA A 110 1.08 -0.08 -1.94
N GLY A 111 1.21 1.22 -2.19
CA GLY A 111 1.89 1.75 -3.37
C GLY A 111 3.38 2.02 -3.17
N LEU A 112 3.73 2.80 -2.15
CA LEU A 112 5.12 3.23 -1.93
C LEU A 112 5.98 2.15 -1.28
N PHE A 113 5.41 1.28 -0.43
CA PHE A 113 6.17 0.11 0.05
C PHE A 113 6.38 -0.90 -1.07
N PHE A 114 5.38 -1.12 -1.94
CA PHE A 114 5.56 -1.91 -3.16
C PHE A 114 6.70 -1.35 -4.02
N LEU A 115 6.73 -0.02 -4.23
CA LEU A 115 7.83 0.64 -4.93
C LEU A 115 9.18 0.41 -4.24
N SER A 116 9.23 0.45 -2.91
CA SER A 116 10.44 0.22 -2.13
C SER A 116 10.97 -1.20 -2.30
N LEU A 117 10.09 -2.21 -2.25
CA LEU A 117 10.43 -3.61 -2.53
C LEU A 117 10.90 -3.78 -3.98
N TRP A 118 10.18 -3.18 -4.93
CA TRP A 118 10.52 -3.24 -6.34
C TRP A 118 11.88 -2.63 -6.64
N LEU A 119 12.15 -1.42 -6.14
CA LEU A 119 13.47 -0.78 -6.28
C LEU A 119 14.57 -1.60 -5.60
N SER A 120 14.27 -2.26 -4.48
CA SER A 120 15.24 -3.14 -3.79
C SER A 120 15.67 -4.29 -4.68
N GLY A 121 14.73 -4.90 -5.41
CA GLY A 121 15.00 -5.91 -6.42
C GLY A 121 15.80 -5.37 -7.61
N GLN A 122 15.36 -4.26 -8.21
CA GLN A 122 15.98 -3.66 -9.41
C GLN A 122 17.40 -3.14 -9.16
N LEU A 123 17.66 -2.58 -7.98
CA LEU A 123 18.98 -2.04 -7.61
C LEU A 123 19.89 -3.09 -6.95
N ALA A 124 19.39 -4.30 -6.75
CA ALA A 124 20.08 -5.43 -6.11
C ALA A 124 20.78 -5.03 -4.80
N VAL A 125 20.02 -4.37 -3.90
CA VAL A 125 20.57 -3.70 -2.70
C VAL A 125 21.17 -4.65 -1.67
N THR A 126 20.80 -5.92 -1.72
CA THR A 126 21.29 -6.97 -0.81
C THR A 126 22.64 -7.56 -1.24
N ARG A 127 23.14 -7.21 -2.44
CA ARG A 127 24.44 -7.68 -2.89
C ARG A 127 25.55 -7.06 -2.02
N PRO A 128 26.61 -7.82 -1.67
CA PRO A 128 27.71 -7.30 -0.85
C PRO A 128 28.39 -6.04 -1.41
N GLN A 129 28.32 -5.84 -2.73
CA GLN A 129 28.90 -4.70 -3.44
C GLN A 129 27.98 -3.47 -3.49
N ALA A 130 26.75 -3.57 -2.98
CA ALA A 130 25.78 -2.47 -2.99
C ALA A 130 26.14 -1.45 -1.91
N GLY A 131 26.46 -0.21 -2.32
CA GLY A 131 26.69 0.88 -1.38
C GLY A 131 25.41 1.33 -0.65
N ALA A 132 25.59 1.96 0.52
CA ALA A 132 24.50 2.45 1.38
C ALA A 132 23.52 3.41 0.68
N PHE A 133 23.96 4.13 -0.36
CA PHE A 133 23.10 5.00 -1.15
C PHE A 133 21.91 4.26 -1.79
N ARG A 134 22.10 3.01 -2.23
CA ARG A 134 21.00 2.24 -2.83
C ARG A 134 19.92 1.91 -1.81
N TRP A 135 20.32 1.58 -0.57
CA TRP A 135 19.41 1.40 0.56
C TRP A 135 18.65 2.68 0.91
N ALA A 136 19.33 3.84 0.89
CA ALA A 136 18.67 5.11 1.12
C ALA A 136 17.58 5.37 0.07
N VAL A 137 17.91 5.20 -1.22
CA VAL A 137 16.95 5.39 -2.33
C VAL A 137 15.76 4.44 -2.22
N THR A 138 15.97 3.16 -1.87
CA THR A 138 14.87 2.20 -1.73
C THR A 138 14.00 2.46 -0.51
N PHE A 139 14.54 3.06 0.56
CA PHE A 139 13.79 3.36 1.78
C PHE A 139 12.94 4.63 1.65
N LEU A 140 13.34 5.61 0.83
CA LEU A 140 12.65 6.89 0.68
C LEU A 140 11.14 6.78 0.43
N PRO A 141 10.63 5.90 -0.46
CA PRO A 141 9.19 5.80 -0.66
C PRO A 141 8.45 5.29 0.59
N THR A 142 9.01 4.31 1.30
CA THR A 142 8.43 3.80 2.57
C THR A 142 8.40 4.89 3.63
N LEU A 143 9.47 5.69 3.74
CA LEU A 143 9.49 6.86 4.62
C LEU A 143 8.38 7.86 4.22
N GLY A 144 8.23 8.13 2.92
CA GLY A 144 7.13 8.95 2.40
C GLY A 144 5.75 8.42 2.78
N ALA A 145 5.55 7.10 2.75
CA ALA A 145 4.29 6.48 3.20
C ALA A 145 4.04 6.72 4.69
N ALA A 146 5.05 6.56 5.52
CA ALA A 146 4.96 6.82 6.95
C ALA A 146 4.61 8.29 7.24
N LEU A 147 5.24 9.25 6.54
CA LEU A 147 4.94 10.68 6.69
C LEU A 147 3.51 11.03 6.26
N ILE A 148 3.03 10.46 5.14
CA ILE A 148 1.63 10.64 4.70
C ILE A 148 0.68 10.09 5.77
N ALA A 149 0.96 8.91 6.32
CA ALA A 149 0.14 8.26 7.33
C ALA A 149 0.09 9.08 8.64
N LEU A 150 1.23 9.55 9.12
CA LEU A 150 1.35 10.36 10.34
C LEU A 150 0.72 11.75 10.20
N SER A 151 0.71 12.35 9.01
CA SER A 151 0.02 13.64 8.77
C SER A 151 -1.49 13.59 9.09
N ARG A 152 -2.09 12.40 9.18
CA ARG A 152 -3.51 12.20 9.51
C ARG A 152 -3.79 12.05 11.00
N THR A 153 -2.76 12.04 11.86
CA THR A 153 -2.95 12.15 13.30
C THR A 153 -2.92 13.60 13.77
N GLU A 154 -2.31 14.49 12.98
CA GLU A 154 -2.22 15.93 13.27
C GLU A 154 -3.58 16.65 13.16
N ASP A 155 -4.48 16.16 12.33
CA ASP A 155 -5.82 16.75 12.14
C ASP A 155 -6.88 16.23 13.14
N TYR A 156 -6.46 15.40 14.12
CA TYR A 156 -7.31 14.76 15.13
C TYR A 156 -8.51 13.98 14.54
N ARG A 157 -8.42 13.51 13.29
CA ARG A 157 -9.50 12.72 12.67
C ARG A 157 -9.33 11.22 12.82
N HIS A 158 -8.16 10.76 13.25
CA HIS A 158 -7.81 9.35 13.34
C HIS A 158 -7.04 9.06 14.61
N HIS A 159 -7.29 7.89 15.18
CA HIS A 159 -6.50 7.36 16.28
C HIS A 159 -5.22 6.72 15.72
N PHE A 160 -4.17 6.66 16.53
CA PHE A 160 -2.91 6.02 16.12
C PHE A 160 -3.10 4.55 15.69
N ILE A 161 -4.02 3.82 16.34
CA ILE A 161 -4.36 2.44 15.96
C ILE A 161 -4.95 2.34 14.55
N ASP A 162 -5.70 3.34 14.08
CA ASP A 162 -6.26 3.37 12.74
C ASP A 162 -5.15 3.44 11.68
N VAL A 163 -4.07 4.16 12.00
CA VAL A 163 -2.86 4.28 11.20
C VAL A 163 -2.12 2.95 11.15
N PHE A 164 -1.94 2.30 12.30
CA PHE A 164 -1.23 1.02 12.42
C PHE A 164 -1.95 -0.11 11.67
N VAL A 165 -3.28 -0.25 11.84
CA VAL A 165 -4.06 -1.25 11.09
C VAL A 165 -3.96 -0.99 9.58
N GLY A 166 -4.04 0.27 9.16
CA GLY A 166 -3.83 0.64 7.76
C GLY A 166 -2.44 0.23 7.24
N LEU A 167 -1.39 0.47 8.02
CA LEU A 167 -0.02 0.08 7.69
C LEU A 167 0.09 -1.43 7.51
N CYS A 168 -0.47 -2.23 8.41
CA CYS A 168 -0.44 -3.69 8.30
C CYS A 168 -1.11 -4.20 7.02
N ILE A 169 -2.28 -3.64 6.67
CA ILE A 169 -3.00 -3.99 5.43
C ILE A 169 -2.15 -3.65 4.20
N GLY A 170 -1.59 -2.44 4.15
CA GLY A 170 -0.77 -1.99 3.02
C GLY A 170 0.51 -2.82 2.85
N LEU A 171 1.23 -3.09 3.95
CA LEU A 171 2.41 -3.95 3.93
C LEU A 171 2.08 -5.37 3.47
N LEU A 172 0.98 -5.95 3.94
CA LEU A 172 0.55 -7.30 3.58
C LEU A 172 0.34 -7.44 2.07
N PHE A 173 -0.51 -6.60 1.47
CA PHE A 173 -0.82 -6.72 0.04
C PHE A 173 0.36 -6.33 -0.86
N ALA A 174 1.12 -5.30 -0.50
CA ALA A 174 2.32 -4.93 -1.24
C ALA A 174 3.35 -6.06 -1.25
N THR A 175 3.63 -6.67 -0.08
CA THR A 175 4.57 -7.79 0.04
C THR A 175 4.06 -9.00 -0.71
N TRP A 176 2.79 -9.36 -0.53
CA TRP A 176 2.20 -10.53 -1.18
C TRP A 176 2.23 -10.38 -2.71
N LEU A 177 1.81 -9.25 -3.29
CA LEU A 177 1.88 -9.04 -4.74
C LEU A 177 3.31 -8.99 -5.25
N TYR A 178 4.21 -8.29 -4.55
CA TYR A 178 5.60 -8.23 -4.95
C TYR A 178 6.21 -9.63 -5.03
N LEU A 179 6.06 -10.44 -3.98
CA LEU A 179 6.63 -11.79 -3.93
C LEU A 179 5.95 -12.76 -4.91
N ARG A 180 4.70 -12.50 -5.33
CA ARG A 180 4.03 -13.29 -6.38
C ARG A 180 4.62 -13.02 -7.76
N LEU A 181 5.11 -11.81 -8.01
CA LEU A 181 5.60 -11.39 -9.33
C LEU A 181 7.13 -11.47 -9.45
N PHE A 182 7.85 -11.18 -8.36
CA PHE A 182 9.31 -11.08 -8.31
C PHE A 182 9.91 -12.02 -7.24
N PRO A 183 11.16 -12.47 -7.43
CA PRO A 183 11.93 -13.13 -6.40
C PRO A 183 12.14 -12.24 -5.17
N SER A 184 12.57 -12.84 -4.05
CA SER A 184 12.95 -12.05 -2.88
C SER A 184 14.08 -11.06 -3.24
N PRO A 185 14.14 -9.85 -2.64
CA PRO A 185 15.25 -8.93 -2.87
C PRO A 185 16.61 -9.49 -2.48
N THR A 186 16.65 -10.58 -1.71
CA THR A 186 17.88 -11.29 -1.30
C THR A 186 18.41 -12.25 -2.37
N GLU A 187 17.60 -12.60 -3.37
CA GLU A 187 17.99 -13.54 -4.42
C GLU A 187 18.84 -12.84 -5.51
N SER A 188 19.71 -13.60 -6.17
CA SER A 188 20.64 -13.06 -7.18
C SER A 188 19.93 -12.44 -8.39
N ALA A 189 18.78 -13.00 -8.77
CA ALA A 189 17.93 -12.58 -9.89
C ALA A 189 16.71 -11.74 -9.46
N SER A 190 16.79 -11.00 -8.34
CA SER A 190 15.70 -10.19 -7.78
C SER A 190 15.11 -9.10 -8.69
N TYR A 191 15.81 -8.76 -9.78
CA TYR A 191 15.42 -7.73 -10.74
C TYR A 191 14.57 -8.27 -11.90
N GLU A 192 14.49 -9.60 -12.08
CA GLU A 192 13.72 -10.25 -13.13
C GLU A 192 12.41 -10.85 -12.57
N PRO A 193 11.27 -10.75 -13.29
CA PRO A 193 10.04 -11.42 -12.90
C PRO A 193 10.19 -12.93 -12.84
N ARG A 194 9.49 -13.59 -11.90
CA ARG A 194 9.59 -15.04 -11.67
C ARG A 194 9.31 -15.89 -12.91
N LEU A 195 8.36 -15.48 -13.76
CA LEU A 195 7.96 -16.24 -14.94
C LEU A 195 9.10 -16.38 -15.96
N LEU A 196 9.95 -15.36 -16.12
CA LEU A 196 11.11 -15.45 -17.01
C LEU A 196 12.11 -16.51 -16.54
N ASN A 197 12.31 -16.61 -15.22
CA ASN A 197 13.21 -17.61 -14.65
C ASN A 197 12.69 -19.03 -14.88
N VAL A 198 11.37 -19.24 -14.84
CA VAL A 198 10.75 -20.55 -15.09
C VAL A 198 10.89 -20.93 -16.57
N GLU A 199 10.57 -20.00 -17.48
CA GLU A 199 10.72 -20.22 -18.93
C GLU A 199 12.18 -20.55 -19.31
N GLU A 200 13.16 -19.89 -18.70
CA GLU A 200 14.58 -20.18 -18.93
C GLU A 200 14.99 -21.56 -18.37
N ILE A 201 14.45 -21.97 -17.22
CA ILE A 201 14.70 -23.31 -16.66
C ILE A 201 14.08 -24.39 -17.55
N GLU A 202 12.84 -24.21 -18.00
CA GLU A 202 12.16 -25.16 -18.88
C GLU A 202 12.84 -25.26 -20.25
N ALA A 203 13.29 -24.13 -20.81
CA ALA A 203 14.03 -24.12 -22.08
C ALA A 203 15.39 -24.85 -21.98
N ASN A 204 16.00 -24.87 -20.79
CA ASN A 204 17.28 -25.54 -20.54
C ASN A 204 17.13 -26.98 -20.01
N TYR A 205 15.91 -27.48 -19.84
CA TYR A 205 15.67 -28.85 -19.38
C TYR A 205 15.83 -29.85 -20.54
N ALA A 206 16.90 -30.64 -20.50
CA ALA A 206 17.03 -31.83 -21.35
C ALA A 206 16.53 -33.06 -20.57
N PRO A 207 15.54 -33.82 -21.07
CA PRO A 207 15.16 -35.07 -20.43
C PRO A 207 16.35 -36.04 -20.44
N VAL A 208 16.60 -36.70 -19.31
CA VAL A 208 17.57 -37.79 -19.22
C VAL A 208 17.03 -38.93 -20.09
N GLU A 209 17.72 -39.29 -21.17
CA GLU A 209 17.40 -40.50 -21.95
C GLU A 209 17.43 -41.70 -21.01
N GLU A 210 16.32 -42.44 -20.92
CA GLU A 210 16.21 -43.67 -20.13
C GLU A 210 17.25 -44.69 -20.64
N VAL A 211 18.08 -45.20 -19.72
CA VAL A 211 19.10 -46.24 -19.94
C VAL A 211 18.47 -47.62 -20.05
#